data_AF-A0A1B1Q188-F1
#
_entry.id   AF-A0A1B1Q188-F1
#
_cell.length_a   1.000
_cell.length_b   1.000
_cell.length_c   1.000
_cell.angle_alpha   90.00
_cell.angle_beta   90.00
_cell.angle_gamma   90.00
#
_symmetry.space_group_name_H-M   'P 1'
#
loop_
_entity.id
_entity.type
_entity.pdbx_description
1 polymer ?
#
loop_
_entity_poly.entity_id
_entity_poly.type
_entity_poly.pdbx_seq_one_letter_code
_entity_poly.pdbx_strand_id
1 'polypeptide(L)'
;MHEFSLNSKFKSALPKFIEIAKGAQSEAFKAKRLQTSEEYSAIRNKELTSRIVHALFMDLDLVGSQLSYENHALLAEGLKKLLFKALLRKNEIQCYELRGEKVIKGLFEVYTDSDFNKNGALFPAELRNTGDPVERIAADYISGMMYSFAEQQYKVFYGKSSLDALYGG
;
A
#
# COMPACT_ATOMS: atom_id res chain seq x y z
N MET A 1 -7.77 -2.78 18.95
CA MET A 1 -8.95 -2.93 19.84
C MET A 1 -9.68 -1.62 20.02
N HIS A 2 -9.05 -0.58 20.58
CA HIS A 2 -9.70 0.72 20.85
C HIS A 2 -10.26 1.43 19.59
N GLU A 3 -9.63 1.24 18.43
CA GLU A 3 -10.14 1.81 17.16
C GLU A 3 -11.38 1.09 16.60
N PHE A 4 -11.57 -0.20 16.91
CA PHE A 4 -12.79 -0.95 16.57
C PHE A 4 -13.96 -0.60 17.50
N SER A 5 -13.68 -0.17 18.74
CA SER A 5 -14.71 0.26 19.70
C SER A 5 -15.18 1.70 19.50
N LEU A 6 -14.37 2.57 18.87
CA LEU A 6 -14.71 3.98 18.61
C LEU A 6 -15.62 4.17 17.39
N ASN A 7 -15.65 3.21 16.46
CA ASN A 7 -16.43 3.32 15.24
C ASN A 7 -17.66 2.39 15.31
N SER A 8 -18.84 2.99 15.47
CA SER A 8 -20.13 2.28 15.60
C SER A 8 -20.38 1.25 14.48
N LYS A 9 -19.80 1.47 13.29
CA LYS A 9 -19.92 0.59 12.12
C LYS A 9 -19.23 -0.77 12.28
N PHE A 10 -18.16 -0.87 13.07
CA PHE A 10 -17.34 -2.09 13.20
C PHE A 10 -17.54 -2.82 14.53
N LYS A 11 -18.49 -2.35 15.34
CA LYS A 11 -18.80 -2.95 16.64
C LYS A 11 -19.26 -4.40 16.53
N SER A 12 -19.92 -4.77 15.42
CA SER A 12 -20.34 -6.14 15.11
C SER A 12 -19.16 -7.09 14.83
N ALA A 13 -18.04 -6.58 14.31
CA ALA A 13 -16.85 -7.37 14.01
C ALA A 13 -15.87 -7.49 15.20
N LEU A 14 -16.02 -6.63 16.22
CA LEU A 14 -15.17 -6.59 17.40
C LEU A 14 -15.15 -7.91 18.20
N PRO A 15 -16.29 -8.60 18.45
CA PRO A 15 -16.29 -9.87 19.17
C PRO A 15 -15.42 -10.93 18.47
N LYS A 16 -15.55 -11.06 17.15
CA LYS A 16 -14.76 -12.02 16.37
C LYS A 16 -13.28 -11.69 16.38
N PHE A 17 -12.93 -10.41 16.30
CA PHE A 17 -11.53 -9.98 16.41
C PHE A 17 -10.95 -10.26 17.80
N ILE A 18 -11.72 -10.07 18.87
CA ILE A 18 -11.31 -10.40 20.26
C ILE A 18 -11.10 -11.90 20.41
N GLU A 19 -12.00 -12.73 19.89
CA GLU A 19 -11.88 -14.19 19.89
C GLU A 19 -10.57 -14.63 19.23
N ILE A 20 -10.29 -14.12 18.02
CA ILE A 20 -9.05 -14.40 17.28
C ILE A 20 -7.82 -13.97 18.08
N ALA A 21 -7.83 -12.76 18.65
CA ALA A 21 -6.71 -12.23 19.43
C ALA A 21 -6.44 -13.03 20.70
N LYS A 22 -7.49 -13.42 21.44
CA LYS A 22 -7.37 -14.27 22.63
C LYS A 22 -6.84 -15.66 22.28
N GLY A 23 -7.31 -16.23 21.16
CA GLY A 23 -6.79 -17.51 20.66
C GLY A 23 -5.28 -17.44 20.36
N ALA A 24 -4.83 -16.40 19.66
CA ALA A 24 -3.41 -16.20 19.39
C ALA A 24 -2.58 -15.99 20.66
N GLN A 25 -3.10 -15.24 21.65
CA GLN A 25 -2.44 -15.06 22.94
C GLN A 25 -2.31 -16.37 23.71
N SER A 26 -3.38 -17.18 23.75
CA SER A 26 -3.37 -18.47 24.45
C SER A 26 -2.32 -19.42 23.88
N GLU A 27 -2.18 -19.51 22.57
CA GLU A 27 -1.13 -20.33 21.94
C GLU A 27 0.26 -19.77 22.21
N ALA A 28 0.45 -18.45 22.15
CA ALA A 28 1.73 -17.83 22.47
C ALA A 28 2.17 -18.06 23.93
N PHE A 29 1.23 -18.10 24.88
CA PHE A 29 1.54 -18.41 26.28
C PHE A 29 1.97 -19.87 26.52
N LYS A 30 1.64 -20.79 25.62
CA LYS A 30 2.10 -22.19 25.71
C LYS A 30 3.55 -22.37 25.25
N ALA A 31 4.12 -21.37 24.57
CA ALA A 31 5.50 -21.40 24.13
C ALA A 31 6.47 -21.37 25.32
N LYS A 32 7.39 -22.33 25.36
CA LYS A 32 8.35 -22.50 26.46
C LYS A 32 9.79 -22.73 25.99
N ARG A 33 10.08 -22.59 24.70
CA ARG A 33 11.39 -23.01 24.15
C ARG A 33 12.50 -22.06 24.57
N LEU A 34 12.25 -20.76 24.58
CA LEU A 34 13.19 -19.71 24.98
C LEU A 34 12.72 -18.95 26.23
N GLN A 35 11.41 -19.00 26.56
CA GLN A 35 10.81 -18.33 27.72
C GLN A 35 11.04 -16.81 27.74
N THR A 36 11.16 -16.19 26.56
CA THR A 36 11.38 -14.75 26.44
C THR A 36 10.16 -14.03 25.89
N SER A 37 10.10 -12.72 26.11
CA SER A 37 9.05 -11.86 25.58
C SER A 37 9.12 -11.73 24.05
N GLU A 38 10.30 -11.89 23.46
CA GLU A 38 10.51 -11.91 22.01
C GLU A 38 9.91 -13.18 21.39
N GLU A 39 10.15 -14.35 22.00
CA GLU A 39 9.53 -15.60 21.56
C GLU A 39 8.00 -15.50 21.61
N TYR A 40 7.46 -15.02 22.74
CA TYR A 40 6.03 -14.79 22.89
C TYR A 40 5.50 -13.88 21.78
N SER A 41 6.16 -12.75 21.52
CA SER A 41 5.72 -11.78 20.52
C SER A 41 5.76 -12.34 19.10
N ALA A 42 6.81 -13.09 18.76
CA ALA A 42 6.95 -13.74 17.46
C ALA A 42 5.85 -14.77 17.22
N ILE A 43 5.60 -15.66 18.20
CA ILE A 43 4.57 -16.71 18.09
C ILE A 43 3.18 -16.08 18.07
N ARG A 44 2.91 -15.09 18.94
CA ARG A 44 1.64 -14.37 18.96
C ARG A 44 1.35 -13.72 17.60
N ASN A 45 2.32 -13.06 16.99
CA ASN A 45 2.12 -12.40 15.69
C ASN A 45 1.88 -13.41 14.57
N LYS A 46 2.61 -14.54 14.58
CA LYS A 46 2.39 -15.65 13.63
C LYS A 46 0.99 -16.23 13.77
N GLU A 47 0.58 -16.55 14.99
CA GLU A 47 -0.74 -17.14 15.29
C GLU A 47 -1.88 -16.18 14.98
N LEU A 48 -1.71 -14.89 15.32
CA LEU A 48 -2.69 -13.86 15.01
C LEU A 48 -2.90 -13.76 13.48
N THR A 49 -1.81 -13.71 12.72
CA THR A 49 -1.86 -13.63 11.25
C THR A 49 -2.53 -14.86 10.66
N SER A 50 -2.11 -16.06 11.08
CA SER A 50 -2.67 -17.33 10.62
C SER A 50 -4.19 -17.42 10.86
N ARG A 51 -4.63 -17.07 12.08
CA ARG A 51 -6.05 -17.13 12.45
C ARG A 51 -6.90 -16.10 11.72
N ILE A 52 -6.39 -14.88 11.50
CA ILE A 52 -7.08 -13.88 10.69
C ILE A 52 -7.25 -14.38 9.26
N VAL A 53 -6.17 -14.86 8.64
CA VAL A 53 -6.20 -15.38 7.26
C VAL A 53 -7.17 -16.55 7.14
N HIS A 54 -7.09 -17.52 8.06
CA HIS A 54 -8.00 -18.66 8.06
C HIS A 54 -9.47 -18.25 8.21
N ALA A 55 -9.78 -17.34 9.15
CA ALA A 55 -11.15 -16.89 9.38
C ALA A 55 -11.74 -16.12 8.18
N LEU A 56 -10.93 -15.34 7.47
CA LEU A 56 -11.36 -14.64 6.26
C LEU A 56 -11.47 -15.59 5.08
N PHE A 57 -10.51 -16.50 4.91
CA PHE A 57 -10.50 -17.45 3.80
C PHE A 57 -11.67 -18.43 3.85
N MET A 58 -12.03 -18.92 5.04
CA MET A 58 -13.18 -19.81 5.24
C MET A 58 -14.53 -19.11 5.07
N ASP A 59 -14.55 -17.78 5.01
CA ASP A 59 -15.75 -16.96 4.83
C ASP A 59 -15.87 -16.40 3.40
N LEU A 60 -14.93 -16.76 2.51
CA LEU A 60 -15.00 -16.39 1.11
C LEU A 60 -16.16 -17.11 0.42
N ASP A 61 -17.06 -16.33 -0.15
CA ASP A 61 -18.19 -16.82 -0.92
C ASP A 61 -18.56 -15.85 -2.05
N LEU A 62 -19.47 -16.27 -2.91
CA LEU A 62 -19.98 -15.53 -4.05
C LEU A 62 -21.21 -14.72 -3.61
N VAL A 63 -20.99 -13.53 -3.05
CA VAL A 63 -22.06 -12.62 -2.63
C VAL A 63 -22.56 -11.86 -3.86
N GLY A 64 -23.69 -12.30 -4.41
CA GLY A 64 -24.26 -11.77 -5.66
C GLY A 64 -23.55 -12.36 -6.88
N SER A 65 -22.65 -11.58 -7.52
CA SER A 65 -21.84 -12.02 -8.67
C SER A 65 -20.35 -11.71 -8.51
N GLN A 66 -19.93 -11.39 -7.28
CA GLN A 66 -18.55 -11.03 -6.96
C GLN A 66 -18.06 -11.86 -5.78
N LEU A 67 -16.77 -12.20 -5.81
CA LEU A 67 -16.11 -12.85 -4.69
C LEU A 67 -16.03 -11.87 -3.52
N SER A 68 -16.60 -12.25 -2.38
CA SER A 68 -16.66 -11.42 -1.18
C SER A 68 -16.66 -12.29 0.07
N TYR A 69 -16.79 -11.64 1.23
CA TYR A 69 -16.94 -12.29 2.53
C TYR A 69 -18.42 -12.34 2.90
N GLU A 70 -18.92 -13.51 3.29
CA GLU A 70 -20.33 -13.70 3.67
C GLU A 70 -20.64 -13.00 5.02
N ASN A 71 -19.89 -13.34 6.08
CA ASN A 71 -20.18 -12.89 7.45
C ASN A 71 -19.10 -11.95 8.02
N HIS A 72 -17.88 -11.99 7.49
CA HIS A 72 -16.71 -11.28 8.01
C HIS A 72 -16.28 -10.08 7.15
N ALA A 73 -17.11 -9.60 6.23
CA ALA A 73 -16.81 -8.43 5.40
C ALA A 73 -16.43 -7.19 6.23
N LEU A 74 -17.16 -6.93 7.32
CA LEU A 74 -16.87 -5.81 8.23
C LEU A 74 -15.57 -6.01 9.02
N LEU A 75 -15.18 -7.25 9.29
CA LEU A 75 -13.89 -7.55 9.93
C LEU A 75 -12.75 -7.20 8.97
N ALA A 76 -12.83 -7.62 7.71
CA ALA A 76 -11.83 -7.30 6.68
C ALA A 76 -11.76 -5.78 6.42
N GLU A 77 -12.90 -5.09 6.28
CA GLU A 77 -12.95 -3.63 6.11
C GLU A 77 -12.33 -2.90 7.32
N GLY A 78 -12.67 -3.34 8.54
CA GLY A 78 -12.13 -2.77 9.77
C GLY A 78 -10.62 -2.94 9.90
N LEU A 79 -10.10 -4.13 9.58
CA LEU A 79 -8.66 -4.42 9.58
C LEU A 79 -7.91 -3.56 8.56
N LYS A 80 -8.44 -3.44 7.33
CA LYS A 80 -7.88 -2.57 6.28
C LYS A 80 -7.82 -1.11 6.75
N LYS A 81 -8.89 -0.60 7.35
CA LYS A 81 -8.94 0.79 7.84
C LYS A 81 -7.99 1.02 9.01
N LEU A 82 -7.89 0.09 9.95
CA LEU A 82 -6.94 0.17 11.06
C LEU A 82 -5.51 0.17 10.54
N LEU A 83 -5.18 -0.73 9.60
CA LEU A 83 -3.86 -0.79 8.98
C LEU A 83 -3.53 0.52 8.26
N PHE A 84 -4.46 1.02 7.44
CA PHE A 84 -4.28 2.28 6.72
C PHE A 84 -4.04 3.46 7.67
N LYS A 85 -4.83 3.57 8.75
CA LYS A 85 -4.64 4.62 9.78
C LYS A 85 -3.32 4.48 10.53
N ALA A 86 -2.90 3.26 10.84
CA ALA A 86 -1.64 3.02 11.55
C ALA A 86 -0.42 3.28 10.67
N LEU A 87 -0.47 2.88 9.40
CA LEU A 87 0.62 3.09 8.44
C LEU A 87 0.72 4.55 8.02
N LEU A 88 -0.38 5.19 7.64
CA LEU A 88 -0.36 6.58 7.19
C LEU A 88 0.07 7.57 8.28
N ARG A 89 0.05 7.20 9.56
CA ARG A 89 0.60 8.07 10.62
C ARG A 89 2.13 8.08 10.68
N LYS A 90 2.80 7.16 9.97
CA LYS A 90 4.26 7.13 9.93
C LYS A 90 4.76 8.20 8.96
N ASN A 91 5.50 9.18 9.48
CA ASN A 91 6.07 10.26 8.67
C ASN A 91 6.89 9.73 7.48
N GLU A 92 7.68 8.67 7.69
CA GLU A 92 8.46 8.04 6.62
C GLU A 92 7.61 7.59 5.43
N ILE A 93 6.43 7.02 5.69
CA ILE A 93 5.49 6.58 4.64
C ILE A 93 4.88 7.80 3.95
N GLN A 94 4.46 8.82 4.71
CA GLN A 94 3.92 10.05 4.11
C GLN A 94 4.94 10.76 3.21
N CYS A 95 6.19 10.86 3.67
CA CYS A 95 7.28 11.44 2.89
C CYS A 95 7.53 10.63 1.61
N TYR A 96 7.48 9.29 1.69
CA TYR A 96 7.64 8.41 0.53
C TYR A 96 6.51 8.62 -0.50
N GLU A 97 5.25 8.65 -0.06
CA GLU A 97 4.09 8.87 -0.93
C GLU A 97 4.14 10.26 -1.60
N LEU A 98 4.41 11.32 -0.82
CA LEU A 98 4.53 12.69 -1.33
C LEU A 98 5.66 12.82 -2.35
N ARG A 99 6.78 12.13 -2.11
CA ARG A 99 7.91 12.07 -3.04
C ARG A 99 7.53 11.37 -4.33
N GLY A 100 6.89 10.20 -4.25
CA GLY A 100 6.41 9.47 -5.42
C GLY A 100 5.44 10.30 -6.25
N GLU A 101 4.50 10.99 -5.60
CA GLU A 101 3.55 11.89 -6.26
C GLU A 101 4.27 13.01 -7.04
N LYS A 102 5.25 13.68 -6.43
CA LYS A 102 6.01 14.75 -7.09
C LYS A 102 6.84 14.23 -8.26
N VAL A 103 7.47 13.07 -8.12
CA VAL A 103 8.24 12.43 -9.20
C VAL A 103 7.33 12.13 -10.38
N ILE A 104 6.18 11.48 -10.14
CA ILE A 104 5.23 11.13 -11.21
C ILE A 104 4.69 12.39 -11.90
N LYS A 105 4.30 13.41 -11.12
CA LYS A 105 3.80 14.68 -11.67
C LYS A 105 4.83 15.38 -12.54
N GLY A 106 6.06 15.56 -12.05
CA GLY A 106 7.09 16.25 -12.85
C GLY A 106 7.52 15.45 -14.09
N LEU A 107 7.57 14.11 -14.00
CA LEU A 107 7.79 13.30 -15.21
C LEU A 107 6.66 13.48 -16.22
N PHE A 108 5.40 13.47 -15.76
CA PHE A 108 4.24 13.66 -16.64
C PHE A 108 4.27 15.03 -17.31
N GLU A 109 4.59 16.09 -16.56
CA GLU A 109 4.78 17.44 -17.11
C GLU A 109 5.85 17.46 -18.22
N VAL A 110 7.04 16.89 -17.95
CA VAL A 110 8.14 16.82 -18.93
C VAL A 110 7.76 16.05 -20.19
N TYR A 111 7.08 14.91 -20.05
CA TYR A 111 6.74 14.06 -21.18
C TYR A 111 5.57 14.61 -22.03
N THR A 112 4.69 15.42 -21.44
CA THR A 112 3.53 16.00 -22.13
C THR A 112 3.79 17.40 -22.67
N ASP A 113 4.85 18.09 -22.22
CA ASP A 113 5.26 19.38 -22.75
C ASP A 113 5.67 19.27 -24.23
N SER A 114 4.88 19.87 -25.11
CA SER A 114 5.11 19.85 -26.57
C SER A 114 6.32 20.67 -27.02
N ASP A 115 6.73 21.67 -26.24
CA ASP A 115 7.89 22.51 -26.54
C ASP A 115 9.18 21.82 -26.11
N PHE A 116 9.15 21.09 -24.99
CA PHE A 116 10.29 20.35 -24.46
C PHE A 116 10.43 18.96 -25.11
N ASN A 117 9.36 18.18 -25.21
CA ASN A 117 9.33 16.83 -25.77
C ASN A 117 8.85 16.80 -27.24
N LYS A 118 9.51 17.59 -28.09
CA LYS A 118 9.14 17.69 -29.51
C LYS A 118 9.11 16.33 -30.18
N ASN A 119 7.99 16.01 -30.85
CA ASN A 119 7.75 14.74 -31.54
C ASN A 119 7.95 13.49 -30.65
N GLY A 120 7.80 13.63 -29.32
CA GLY A 120 7.98 12.50 -28.40
C GLY A 120 9.42 11.99 -28.30
N ALA A 121 10.43 12.82 -28.58
CA ALA A 121 11.84 12.44 -28.60
C ALA A 121 12.35 11.84 -27.27
N LEU A 122 11.71 12.15 -26.14
CA LEU A 122 12.05 11.60 -24.83
C LEU A 122 11.47 10.20 -24.60
N PHE A 123 10.51 9.75 -25.41
CA PHE A 123 10.00 8.38 -25.35
C PHE A 123 10.95 7.40 -26.06
N PRO A 124 10.93 6.11 -25.68
CA PRO A 124 11.48 5.03 -26.49
C PRO A 124 10.92 5.03 -27.91
N ALA A 125 11.69 4.54 -28.88
CA ALA A 125 11.34 4.60 -30.30
C ALA A 125 10.01 3.89 -30.61
N GLU A 126 9.68 2.84 -29.86
CA GLU A 126 8.49 2.01 -30.00
C GLU A 126 7.21 2.76 -29.61
N LEU A 127 7.32 3.78 -28.76
CA LEU A 127 6.20 4.60 -28.29
C LEU A 127 6.06 5.90 -29.10
N ARG A 128 6.98 6.17 -30.03
CA ARG A 128 6.89 7.34 -30.92
C ARG A 128 5.94 7.01 -32.06
N ASN A 129 5.04 7.96 -32.38
CA ASN A 129 4.13 7.88 -33.52
C ASN A 129 3.10 6.73 -33.48
N THR A 130 2.64 6.34 -32.29
CA THR A 130 1.55 5.35 -32.15
C THR A 130 0.18 5.90 -32.58
N GLY A 131 0.07 7.23 -32.76
CA GLY A 131 -1.19 7.92 -33.05
C GLY A 131 -2.07 8.17 -31.83
N ASP A 132 -1.65 7.68 -30.65
CA ASP A 132 -2.31 7.94 -29.38
C ASP A 132 -2.04 9.37 -28.87
N PRO A 133 -2.92 9.93 -28.03
CA PRO A 133 -2.65 11.18 -27.31
C PRO A 133 -1.37 11.10 -26.48
N VAL A 134 -0.59 12.18 -26.45
CA VAL A 134 0.71 12.22 -25.73
C VAL A 134 0.55 11.95 -24.25
N GLU A 135 -0.56 12.36 -23.64
CA GLU A 135 -0.89 12.13 -22.25
C GLU A 135 -1.07 10.64 -21.95
N ARG A 136 -1.66 9.89 -22.88
CA ARG A 136 -1.83 8.44 -22.75
C ARG A 136 -0.49 7.73 -22.86
N ILE A 137 0.32 8.11 -23.84
CA ILE A 137 1.68 7.56 -24.02
C ILE A 137 2.54 7.85 -22.79
N ALA A 138 2.47 9.07 -22.25
CA ALA A 138 3.17 9.45 -21.03
C ALA A 138 2.71 8.64 -19.82
N ALA A 139 1.39 8.48 -19.63
CA ALA A 139 0.85 7.69 -18.53
C ALA A 139 1.28 6.21 -18.61
N ASP A 140 1.16 5.59 -19.79
CA ASP A 140 1.55 4.21 -20.01
C ASP A 140 3.06 4.03 -19.77
N TYR A 141 3.89 4.93 -20.30
CA TYR A 141 5.34 4.89 -20.13
C TYR A 141 5.76 5.06 -18.65
N ILE A 142 5.20 6.04 -17.94
CA ILE A 142 5.51 6.28 -16.52
C ILE A 142 5.02 5.12 -15.65
N SER A 143 3.84 4.57 -15.93
CA SER A 143 3.28 3.44 -15.16
C SER A 143 4.10 2.16 -15.31
N GLY A 144 4.81 1.99 -16.43
CA GLY A 144 5.75 0.90 -16.66
C GLY A 144 7.11 1.06 -15.98
N MET A 145 7.40 2.22 -15.37
CA MET A 145 8.69 2.47 -14.73
C MET A 145 8.80 1.82 -13.36
N MET A 146 9.97 1.21 -13.08
CA MET A 146 10.36 0.92 -11.71
C MET A 146 10.61 2.22 -10.95
N TYR A 147 10.34 2.21 -9.65
CA TYR A 147 10.52 3.35 -8.75
C TYR A 147 11.91 4.00 -8.90
N SER A 148 12.99 3.22 -8.80
CA SER A 148 14.36 3.73 -8.91
C SER A 148 14.65 4.40 -10.26
N PHE A 149 14.06 3.88 -11.34
CA PHE A 149 14.21 4.43 -12.68
C PHE A 149 13.47 5.76 -12.82
N ALA A 150 12.22 5.84 -12.33
CA ALA A 150 11.44 7.08 -12.34
C ALA A 150 12.18 8.21 -11.61
N GLU A 151 12.78 7.91 -10.46
CA GLU A 151 13.58 8.91 -9.73
C GLU A 151 14.84 9.34 -10.47
N GLN A 152 15.52 8.40 -11.12
CA GLN A 152 16.70 8.72 -11.91
C GLN A 152 16.33 9.63 -13.09
N GLN A 153 15.24 9.34 -13.80
CA GLN A 153 14.74 10.19 -14.88
C GLN A 153 14.37 11.59 -14.36
N TYR A 154 13.71 11.67 -13.22
CA TYR A 154 13.40 12.95 -12.59
C TYR A 154 14.67 13.76 -12.27
N LYS A 155 15.73 13.11 -11.75
CA LYS A 155 17.05 13.76 -11.53
C LYS A 155 17.67 14.28 -12.82
N VAL A 156 17.47 13.59 -13.94
CA VAL A 156 18.01 14.00 -15.25
C VAL A 156 17.34 15.29 -15.72
N PHE A 157 16.02 15.42 -15.56
CA PHE A 157 15.27 16.58 -16.02
C PHE A 157 15.35 17.79 -15.09
N TYR A 158 15.23 17.58 -13.77
CA TYR A 158 15.15 18.66 -12.79
C TYR A 158 16.46 18.87 -12.00
N GLY A 159 17.48 18.06 -12.25
CA GLY A 159 18.77 18.10 -11.54
C GLY A 159 18.74 17.43 -10.15
N LYS A 160 19.91 17.02 -9.64
CA LYS A 160 20.03 16.32 -8.34
C LYS A 160 19.52 17.17 -7.17
N SER A 161 19.80 18.46 -7.18
CA SER A 161 19.40 19.41 -6.13
C SER A 161 17.89 19.52 -5.95
N SER A 162 17.11 19.29 -7.02
CA SER A 162 15.64 19.34 -6.94
C SER A 162 15.08 18.19 -6.11
N LEU A 163 15.73 17.02 -6.12
CA LEU A 163 15.34 15.90 -5.29
C LEU A 163 15.88 16.05 -3.87
N ASP A 164 17.07 16.61 -3.68
CA ASP A 164 17.60 16.91 -2.35
C ASP A 164 16.74 17.96 -1.61
N ALA A 165 16.17 18.93 -2.32
CA ALA A 165 15.15 19.85 -1.78
C ALA A 165 13.83 19.14 -1.42
N LEU A 166 13.56 17.95 -2.00
CA LEU A 166 12.45 17.08 -1.60
C LEU A 166 12.80 16.18 -0.40
N TYR A 167 14.09 15.99 -0.12
CA TYR A 167 14.60 15.16 0.99
C TYR A 167 15.00 15.94 2.26
N GLY A 168 15.29 17.24 2.14
CA GLY A 168 15.94 18.04 3.18
C GLY A 168 15.02 18.95 4.00
N GLY A 169 13.75 18.59 4.18
CA GLY A 169 12.79 19.31 5.03
C GLY A 169 12.57 18.64 6.38
#